data_AF-A0A392TJY6-F1
#
_entry.id   AF-A0A392TJY6-F1
#
_cell.length_a   1.000
_cell.length_b   1.000
_cell.length_c   1.000
_cell.angle_alpha   90.00
_cell.angle_beta   90.00
_cell.angle_gamma   90.00
#
_symmetry.space_group_name_H-M   'P 1'
#
loop_
_entity.id
_entity.type
_entity.pdbx_description
1 polymer ?
#
loop_
_entity_poly.entity_id
_entity_poly.type
_entity_poly.pdbx_seq_one_letter_code
_entity_poly.pdbx_strand_id
1 'polypeptide(L)' 'MDIDYNIRKDEPPAITEESTPAAVALYERWERSNRLRVMFIKTKVTAGIRGYVDQHENVRDLLKAIDDQFVTS' A
#
# COMPACT_ATOMS: atom_id res chain seq x y z
N MET A 1 5.60 -15.24 -2.60
CA MET A 1 4.66 -14.23 -2.09
C MET A 1 4.59 -13.12 -3.12
N ASP A 2 3.39 -12.74 -3.58
CA ASP A 2 3.23 -11.74 -4.64
C ASP A 2 3.19 -10.33 -4.01
N ILE A 3 4.37 -9.69 -3.93
CA ILE A 3 4.55 -8.42 -3.24
C ILE A 3 4.01 -7.25 -4.09
N ASP A 4 3.85 -7.43 -5.40
CA ASP A 4 3.30 -6.42 -6.33
C ASP A 4 1.79 -6.55 -6.55
N TYR A 5 1.12 -7.44 -5.83
CA TYR A 5 -0.28 -7.74 -6.08
C TYR A 5 -1.18 -6.50 -5.93
N ASN A 6 -0.91 -5.69 -4.91
CA ASN A 6 -1.59 -4.41 -4.63
C ASN A 6 -1.34 -3.30 -5.67
N ILE A 7 -0.25 -3.38 -6.44
CA ILE A 7 0.05 -2.43 -7.51
C ILE A 7 -0.75 -2.79 -8.76
N ARG A 8 -0.86 -4.09 -9.07
CA ARG A 8 -1.54 -4.60 -10.28
C ARG A 8 -3.07 -4.68 -10.13
N LYS A 9 -3.58 -4.65 -8.91
CA LYS A 9 -5.01 -4.79 -8.60
C LYS A 9 -5.47 -3.63 -7.73
N ASP A 10 -6.66 -3.13 -8.04
CA ASP A 10 -7.29 -2.10 -7.23
C ASP A 10 -7.60 -2.59 -5.82
N GLU A 11 -7.72 -1.63 -4.91
CA GLU A 11 -8.11 -1.90 -3.53
C GLU A 11 -9.47 -2.59 -3.53
N PRO A 12 -9.55 -3.83 -3.00
CA PRO A 12 -10.81 -4.52 -2.90
C PRO A 12 -11.74 -3.81 -1.90
N PRO A 13 -13.06 -3.98 -2.04
CA PRO A 13 -14.00 -3.44 -1.06
C PRO A 13 -13.66 -3.92 0.36
N ALA A 14 -13.90 -3.06 1.35
CA ALA A 14 -13.76 -3.43 2.74
C ALA A 14 -14.61 -4.66 3.06
N ILE A 15 -14.05 -5.57 3.87
CA ILE A 15 -14.77 -6.75 4.33
C ILE A 15 -15.95 -6.30 5.21
N THR A 16 -17.13 -6.82 4.90
CA THR A 16 -18.37 -6.69 5.68
C THR A 16 -18.81 -8.05 6.21
N GLU A 17 -19.79 -8.08 7.11
CA GLU A 17 -20.37 -9.34 7.64
C GLU A 17 -20.98 -10.23 6.54
N GLU A 18 -21.35 -9.64 5.40
CA GLU A 18 -21.94 -10.33 4.24
C GLU A 18 -20.89 -10.82 3.24
N SER A 19 -19.61 -10.57 3.51
CA SER A 19 -18.53 -10.91 2.59
C SER A 19 -18.33 -12.41 2.46
N THR A 20 -18.18 -12.87 1.22
CA THR A 20 -17.88 -14.28 0.95
C THR A 20 -16.46 -14.63 1.41
N PRO A 21 -16.16 -15.91 1.73
CA PRO A 21 -14.79 -16.33 2.05
C PRO A 21 -13.77 -15.99 0.95
N ALA A 22 -14.19 -15.99 -0.31
CA ALA A 22 -13.35 -15.59 -1.43
C ALA A 22 -13.03 -14.09 -1.42
N ALA A 23 -13.99 -13.24 -1.07
CA ALA A 23 -13.77 -11.80 -0.92
C ALA A 23 -12.83 -11.48 0.25
N VAL A 24 -13.00 -12.19 1.38
CA VAL A 24 -12.10 -12.09 2.54
C VAL A 24 -10.66 -12.46 2.13
N ALA A 25 -10.47 -13.61 1.49
CA ALA A 25 -9.14 -14.06 1.07
C ALA A 25 -8.48 -13.11 0.05
N LEU A 26 -9.28 -12.48 -0.82
CA LEU A 26 -8.79 -11.47 -1.76
C LEU A 26 -8.29 -10.22 -1.04
N TYR A 27 -9.09 -9.72 -0.09
CA TYR A 27 -8.75 -8.55 0.72
C TYR A 27 -7.49 -8.81 1.57
N GLU A 28 -7.42 -9.93 2.29
CA GLU A 28 -6.25 -10.29 3.10
C GLU A 28 -4.98 -10.40 2.25
N ARG A 29 -5.08 -11.00 1.04
CA ARG A 29 -3.96 -11.08 0.11
C ARG A 29 -3.51 -9.68 -0.32
N TRP A 30 -4.45 -8.79 -0.64
CA TRP A 30 -4.17 -7.42 -1.03
C TRP A 30 -3.53 -6.62 0.12
N GLU A 31 -4.11 -6.67 1.31
CA GLU A 31 -3.65 -5.98 2.51
C GLU A 31 -2.22 -6.42 2.89
N ARG A 32 -1.96 -7.74 2.82
CA ARG A 32 -0.64 -8.28 3.12
C ARG A 32 0.43 -7.82 2.12
N SER A 33 0.08 -7.75 0.83
CA SER A 33 0.93 -7.16 -0.21
C SER A 33 1.20 -5.69 0.07
N ASN A 34 0.15 -4.95 0.45
CA ASN A 34 0.20 -3.53 0.81
C ASN A 34 1.15 -3.25 1.96
N ARG A 35 0.96 -3.92 3.09
CA ARG A 35 1.81 -3.74 4.27
C ARG A 35 3.28 -4.04 3.99
N LEU A 36 3.56 -5.09 3.21
CA LEU A 36 4.94 -5.43 2.84
C LEU A 36 5.59 -4.38 1.94
N ARG A 37 4.85 -3.87 0.95
CA ARG A 37 5.38 -2.81 0.07
C ARG A 37 5.67 -1.54 0.85
N VAL A 38 4.75 -1.11 1.70
CA VAL A 38 4.93 0.06 2.56
C VAL A 38 6.13 -0.12 3.49
N MET A 39 6.26 -1.26 4.15
CA MET A 39 7.43 -1.57 4.99
C MET A 39 8.73 -1.53 4.18
N PHE A 40 8.73 -2.11 2.97
CA PHE A 40 9.91 -2.08 2.10
C PHE A 40 10.31 -0.65 1.74
N ILE A 41 9.37 0.19 1.31
CA ILE A 41 9.64 1.59 1.00
C ILE A 41 10.18 2.32 2.24
N LYS A 42 9.53 2.16 3.40
CA LYS A 42 9.96 2.74 4.69
C LYS A 42 11.39 2.38 5.08
N THR A 43 11.86 1.17 4.73
CA THR A 43 13.26 0.77 4.99
C THR A 43 14.28 1.34 4.00
N LYS A 44 13.84 1.77 2.82
CA LYS A 44 14.73 2.26 1.74
C LYS A 44 14.80 3.78 1.67
N VAL A 45 13.86 4.48 2.28
CA VAL A 45 13.84 5.94 2.33
C VAL A 45 14.84 6.49 3.36
N THR A 46 15.42 7.64 3.05
CA THR A 46 16.38 8.32 3.94
C THR A 46 15.65 9.00 5.09
N ALA A 47 16.38 9.28 6.18
CA ALA A 47 15.81 9.88 7.39
C ALA A 47 15.07 11.21 7.12
N GLY A 48 15.51 11.99 6.13
CA GLY A 48 14.93 13.30 5.80
C GLY A 48 13.48 13.25 5.30
N ILE A 49 13.05 12.13 4.73
CA ILE A 49 11.66 11.94 4.25
C ILE A 49 10.90 10.86 5.02
N ARG A 50 11.55 10.24 6.02
CA ARG A 50 10.96 9.12 6.77
C ARG A 50 9.68 9.50 7.50
N GLY A 51 9.65 10.68 8.13
CA GLY A 51 8.45 11.18 8.81
C GLY A 51 7.27 11.46 7.88
N TYR A 52 7.53 11.74 6.60
CA TYR A 52 6.50 11.87 5.57
C TYR A 52 5.98 10.50 5.15
N VAL A 53 6.89 9.58 4.83
CA VAL A 53 6.57 8.21 4.40
C VAL A 53 5.85 7.41 5.49
N ASP A 54 6.18 7.65 6.77
CA ASP A 54 5.60 6.94 7.91
C ASP A 54 4.09 7.19 8.08
N GLN A 55 3.56 8.30 7.54
CA GLN A 55 2.14 8.68 7.61
C GLN A 55 1.24 7.85 6.68
N HIS A 56 1.82 7.15 5.71
CA HIS A 56 1.05 6.41 4.72
C HIS A 56 1.02 4.92 5.05
N GLU A 57 -0.19 4.36 5.08
CA GLU A 57 -0.45 2.92 5.27
C GLU A 57 -0.82 2.22 3.96
N ASN A 58 -1.27 2.96 2.95
CA ASN A 58 -1.55 2.48 1.60
C ASN A 58 -0.39 2.81 0.66
N VAL A 59 0.09 1.82 -0.10
CA VAL A 59 1.20 2.01 -1.04
C VAL A 59 0.86 2.99 -2.16
N ARG A 60 -0.40 3.01 -2.62
CA ARG A 60 -0.81 3.85 -3.75
C ARG A 60 -0.83 5.31 -3.31
N ASP A 61 -1.36 5.58 -2.13
CA ASP A 61 -1.34 6.92 -1.53
C ASP A 61 0.09 7.38 -1.27
N LEU A 62 0.96 6.49 -0.76
CA LEU A 62 2.37 6.79 -0.56
C LEU A 62 3.08 7.15 -1.88
N LEU A 63 2.87 6.35 -2.93
CA LEU A 63 3.49 6.61 -4.23
C LEU A 63 2.97 7.90 -4.85
N LYS A 64 1.65 8.14 -4.77
CA LYS A 64 1.05 9.39 -5.23
C LYS A 64 1.59 10.60 -4.47
N ALA A 65 1.75 10.49 -3.15
CA ALA A 65 2.31 11.54 -2.30
C ALA A 65 3.76 11.86 -2.68
N ILE A 66 4.57 10.82 -2.94
CA ILE A 66 5.93 10.99 -3.48
C ILE A 66 5.89 11.67 -4.84
N ASP A 67 5.07 11.20 -5.78
CA ASP A 67 4.96 11.82 -7.10
C ASP A 67 4.55 13.29 -6.97
N ASP A 68 3.50 13.62 -6.23
CA ASP A 68 3.04 15.01 -6.02
C ASP A 68 4.13 15.91 -5.42
N GLN A 69 4.97 15.38 -4.53
CA GLN A 69 6.07 16.12 -3.89
C GLN A 69 7.25 16.38 -4.83
N PHE A 70 7.53 15.47 -5.78
CA PHE A 70 8.73 15.50 -6.63
C PHE A 70 8.44 15.77 -8.12
N VAL A 71 7.18 15.93 -8.52
CA VAL A 71 6.75 16.31 -9.89
C VAL A 71 7.07 17.78 -10.21
N THR A 72 7.34 18.63 -9.21
CA THR A 72 7.85 19.99 -9.43
C THR A 72 9.38 20.00 -9.60
N SER A 73 9.87 19.80 -10.82
CA SER A 73 11.18 20.28 -11.29
C SER A 73 11.17 20.54 -12.79
#